data_AF-A0A0D0CUN1-F1
#
_entry.id   AF-A0A0D0CUN1-F1
#
_cell.length_a   1.000
_cell.length_b   1.000
_cell.length_c   1.000
_cell.angle_alpha   90.00
_cell.angle_beta   90.00
_cell.angle_gamma   90.00
#
_symmetry.space_group_name_H-M   'P 1'
#
loop_
_entity.id
_entity.type
_entity.pdbx_description
1 polymer ?
#
loop_
_entity_poly.entity_id
_entity_poly.type
_entity_poly.pdbx_seq_one_letter_code
_entity_poly.pdbx_strand_id
1 'polypeptide(L)'
;MVESFRKEMYVVGRLLHPVLSIDKCGAFQDLQASTGLLVTGFKVLHFLDFGSGGGTLRCIVPIYRCGEVGRWFKSNSFIFERCNNQLHQFQDDFAQHFESSTKRNHHLKAFNNLKPDELDLSSIIDVWSFRHATYVVDILATWEAPLAVILKSCLTCTMNFMTANAVYCLFPNISFMRQQALVTGTFAPGYSGIQTVFDFYKNLRFDIQHQPEMDATFAVDSSLSFLKPRSLVDCHTLRVLLEYNGRIKPAPPLIKSNSWEISYNANEITMGGSVYRWPLGSSVYILAPSFLPRVIEVMHGMEQAVCGGLLRFAVSCHFFSCGAKNI
;
A
#
# COMPACT_ATOMS: atom_id res chain seq x y z
N MET A 1 14.41 16.10 -23.06
CA MET A 1 15.05 16.73 -21.89
C MET A 1 14.45 16.24 -20.57
N VAL A 2 13.11 16.20 -20.41
CA VAL A 2 12.45 15.75 -19.16
C VAL A 2 12.69 14.26 -18.84
N GLU A 3 12.67 13.36 -19.83
CA GLU A 3 12.89 11.92 -19.58
C GLU A 3 14.34 11.58 -19.18
N SER A 4 15.32 12.20 -19.82
CA SER A 4 16.74 12.02 -19.53
C SER A 4 17.05 12.41 -18.09
N PHE A 5 16.56 13.58 -17.67
CA PHE A 5 16.68 14.06 -16.30
C PHE A 5 16.02 13.12 -15.29
N ARG A 6 14.82 12.60 -15.59
CA ARG A 6 14.12 11.63 -14.72
C ARG A 6 14.91 10.33 -14.57
N LYS A 7 15.50 9.81 -15.65
CA LYS A 7 16.31 8.58 -15.59
C LYS A 7 17.55 8.75 -14.71
N GLU A 8 18.20 9.91 -14.76
CA GLU A 8 19.37 10.19 -13.93
C GLU A 8 19.01 10.48 -12.46
N MET A 9 17.84 11.06 -12.22
CA MET A 9 17.40 11.45 -10.88
C MET A 9 16.79 10.30 -10.08
N TYR A 10 16.12 9.35 -10.73
CA TYR A 10 15.38 8.27 -10.07
C TYR A 10 16.04 6.90 -10.25
N VAL A 11 17.29 6.80 -9.79
CA VAL A 11 18.00 5.52 -9.68
C VAL A 11 17.58 4.85 -8.38
N VAL A 12 17.21 3.57 -8.42
CA VAL A 12 16.87 2.74 -7.23
C VAL A 12 17.94 2.84 -6.15
N GLY A 13 19.20 2.89 -6.61
CA GLY A 13 20.36 3.18 -5.78
C GLY A 13 20.14 4.39 -4.87
N ARG A 14 19.58 5.51 -5.31
CA ARG A 14 19.42 6.67 -4.40
C ARG A 14 18.49 6.39 -3.20
N LEU A 15 17.41 5.63 -3.39
CA LEU A 15 16.49 5.28 -2.30
C LEU A 15 17.07 4.19 -1.39
N LEU A 16 17.68 3.16 -1.99
CA LEU A 16 18.13 1.97 -1.27
C LEU A 16 19.58 2.04 -0.80
N HIS A 17 20.46 2.78 -1.48
CA HIS A 17 21.90 2.88 -1.19
C HIS A 17 22.24 3.26 0.24
N PRO A 18 21.48 4.16 0.91
CA PRO A 18 21.73 4.40 2.32
C PRO A 18 21.60 3.12 3.15
N VAL A 19 20.71 2.19 2.78
CA VAL A 19 20.40 0.99 3.58
C VAL A 19 21.10 -0.26 3.05
N LEU A 20 21.26 -0.38 1.73
CA LEU A 20 21.78 -1.54 1.01
C LEU A 20 22.92 -1.10 0.08
N SER A 21 23.98 -1.89 -0.03
CA SER A 21 25.02 -1.62 -1.02
C SER A 21 24.47 -1.74 -2.46
N ILE A 22 25.08 -1.02 -3.41
CA ILE A 22 24.58 -0.94 -4.81
C ILE A 22 24.45 -2.34 -5.44
N ASP A 23 25.39 -3.23 -5.17
CA ASP A 23 25.42 -4.62 -5.64
C ASP A 23 24.24 -5.46 -5.11
N LYS A 24 23.64 -5.07 -3.98
CA LYS A 24 22.49 -5.75 -3.37
C LYS A 24 21.15 -5.23 -3.88
N CYS A 25 21.10 -4.06 -4.52
CA CYS A 25 19.85 -3.47 -5.01
C CYS A 25 19.12 -4.40 -5.99
N GLY A 26 19.84 -5.02 -6.93
CA GLY A 26 19.25 -5.96 -7.89
C GLY A 26 18.62 -7.18 -7.20
N ALA A 27 19.35 -7.78 -6.24
CA ALA A 27 18.85 -8.91 -5.46
C ALA A 27 17.64 -8.53 -4.59
N PHE A 28 17.58 -7.29 -4.10
CA PHE A 28 16.40 -6.79 -3.38
C PHE A 28 15.20 -6.59 -4.32
N GLN A 29 15.42 -6.11 -5.55
CA GLN A 29 14.36 -6.03 -6.57
C GLN A 29 13.84 -7.41 -6.98
N ASP A 30 14.72 -8.42 -7.07
CA ASP A 30 14.32 -9.83 -7.25
C ASP A 30 13.41 -10.30 -6.11
N LEU A 31 13.81 -10.02 -4.86
CA LEU A 31 13.00 -10.32 -3.67
C LEU A 31 11.64 -9.60 -3.68
N GLN A 32 11.60 -8.33 -4.07
CA GLN A 32 10.35 -7.58 -4.22
C GLN A 32 9.43 -8.23 -5.25
N ALA A 33 9.98 -8.63 -6.40
CA ALA A 33 9.21 -9.25 -7.47
C ALA A 33 8.63 -10.63 -7.06
N SER A 34 9.41 -11.45 -6.35
CA SER A 34 9.00 -12.81 -5.93
C SER A 34 8.01 -12.83 -4.76
N THR A 35 8.11 -11.86 -3.86
CA THR A 35 7.32 -11.82 -2.61
C THR A 35 6.13 -10.88 -2.66
N GLY A 36 6.11 -9.94 -3.62
CA GLY A 36 5.13 -8.86 -3.67
C GLY A 36 5.35 -7.78 -2.59
N LEU A 37 6.55 -7.73 -1.98
CA LEU A 37 6.96 -6.72 -0.99
C LEU A 37 6.85 -5.32 -1.58
N LEU A 38 6.25 -4.41 -0.81
CA LEU A 38 6.23 -2.98 -1.10
C LEU A 38 7.07 -2.23 -0.07
N VAL A 39 7.93 -1.35 -0.54
CA VAL A 39 8.59 -0.37 0.34
C VAL A 39 7.67 0.84 0.45
N THR A 40 7.48 1.38 1.65
CA THR A 40 6.54 2.49 1.91
C THR A 40 7.11 3.50 2.91
N GLY A 41 6.30 4.49 3.23
CA GLY A 41 6.52 5.46 4.30
C GLY A 41 7.45 6.59 3.87
N PHE A 42 7.97 7.27 4.89
CA PHE A 42 8.67 8.53 4.72
C PHE A 42 9.89 8.48 3.80
N LYS A 43 10.60 7.34 3.73
CA LYS A 43 11.72 7.18 2.77
C LYS A 43 11.27 7.27 1.31
N VAL A 44 10.11 6.71 0.97
CA VAL A 44 9.59 6.77 -0.39
C VAL A 44 9.16 8.19 -0.73
N LEU A 45 8.52 8.88 0.21
CA LEU A 45 8.17 10.29 0.08
C LEU A 45 9.41 11.16 -0.18
N HIS A 46 10.47 10.99 0.62
CA HIS A 46 11.73 11.72 0.45
C HIS A 46 12.43 11.44 -0.88
N PHE A 47 12.40 10.18 -1.35
CA PHE A 47 12.96 9.86 -2.66
C PHE A 47 12.23 10.60 -3.79
N LEU A 48 10.92 10.77 -3.68
CA LEU A 48 10.13 11.50 -4.66
C LEU A 48 10.35 13.02 -4.58
N ASP A 49 10.59 13.55 -3.38
CA ASP A 49 10.84 14.98 -3.11
C ASP A 49 12.33 15.37 -3.15
N PHE A 50 13.24 14.44 -3.46
CA PHE A 50 14.69 14.62 -3.45
C PHE A 50 15.27 15.09 -2.10
N GLY A 51 14.56 14.86 -1.00
CA GLY A 51 15.03 15.19 0.34
C GLY A 51 16.06 14.18 0.85
N SER A 52 17.08 14.67 1.56
CA SER A 52 18.07 13.84 2.25
C SER A 52 17.59 13.53 3.68
N GLY A 53 16.62 12.63 3.80
CA GLY A 53 16.05 12.24 5.09
C GLY A 53 16.63 10.95 5.65
N GLY A 54 16.99 10.98 6.94
CA GLY A 54 17.12 9.77 7.74
C GLY A 54 15.77 9.06 7.91
N GLY A 55 15.77 7.88 8.54
CA GLY A 55 14.54 7.17 8.89
C GLY A 55 14.62 5.68 8.63
N THR A 56 13.54 4.99 9.03
CA THR A 56 13.39 3.54 8.88
C THR A 56 12.87 3.19 7.49
N LEU A 57 13.44 2.17 6.86
CA LEU A 57 12.89 1.60 5.63
C LEU A 57 11.74 0.67 6.00
N ARG A 58 10.51 1.02 5.66
CA ARG A 58 9.34 0.18 5.95
C ARG A 58 9.02 -0.70 4.75
N CYS A 59 8.95 -2.00 4.98
CA CYS A 59 8.60 -3.02 4.00
C CYS A 59 7.28 -3.68 4.41
N ILE A 60 6.22 -3.49 3.63
CA ILE A 60 4.95 -4.20 3.83
C ILE A 60 4.99 -5.50 3.05
N VAL A 61 4.74 -6.62 3.74
CA VAL A 61 4.90 -7.97 3.21
C VAL A 61 3.70 -8.83 3.60
N PRO A 62 3.17 -9.68 2.70
CA PRO A 62 2.20 -10.70 3.09
C PRO A 62 2.83 -11.67 4.10
N ILE A 63 2.11 -12.03 5.17
CA ILE A 63 2.65 -12.83 6.27
C ILE A 63 3.34 -14.13 5.81
N TYR A 64 2.75 -14.84 4.86
CA TYR A 64 3.31 -16.09 4.32
C TYR A 64 4.63 -15.92 3.53
N ARG A 65 5.04 -14.68 3.24
CA ARG A 65 6.34 -14.34 2.61
C ARG A 65 7.33 -13.72 3.59
N CYS A 66 6.92 -13.31 4.79
CA CYS A 66 7.80 -12.65 5.75
C CYS A 66 9.01 -13.51 6.14
N GLY A 67 8.84 -14.84 6.28
CA GLY A 67 9.96 -15.74 6.57
C GLY A 67 11.04 -15.79 5.47
N GLU A 68 10.67 -15.57 4.20
CA GLU A 68 11.62 -15.43 3.08
C GLU A 68 12.36 -14.09 3.17
N VAL A 69 11.61 -12.99 3.34
CA VAL A 69 12.16 -11.63 3.42
C VAL A 69 13.10 -11.44 4.62
N GLY A 70 12.70 -11.87 5.82
CA GLY A 70 13.54 -11.74 7.01
C GLY A 70 14.80 -12.60 6.95
N ARG A 71 14.75 -13.80 6.32
CA ARG A 71 15.96 -14.59 6.03
C ARG A 71 16.90 -13.86 5.08
N TRP A 72 16.35 -13.19 4.05
CA TRP A 72 17.15 -12.39 3.13
C TRP A 72 17.89 -11.27 3.87
N PHE A 73 17.21 -10.52 4.75
CA PHE A 73 17.86 -9.49 5.56
C PHE A 73 18.97 -10.06 6.46
N LYS A 74 18.72 -11.17 7.17
CA LYS A 74 19.76 -11.85 7.96
C LYS A 74 20.97 -12.28 7.13
N SER A 75 20.74 -12.82 5.93
CA SER A 75 21.83 -13.22 5.01
C SER A 75 22.63 -12.03 4.48
N ASN A 76 22.08 -10.81 4.58
CA ASN A 76 22.70 -9.56 4.17
C ASN A 76 23.25 -8.75 5.36
N SER A 77 23.57 -9.42 6.46
CA SER A 77 24.19 -8.87 7.68
C SER A 77 23.28 -8.00 8.54
N PHE A 78 21.97 -7.99 8.30
CA PHE A 78 21.04 -7.32 9.21
C PHE A 78 20.79 -8.19 10.45
N ILE A 79 20.75 -7.54 11.61
CA ILE A 79 20.49 -8.15 12.90
C ILE A 79 19.03 -7.89 13.28
N PHE A 80 18.30 -8.95 13.61
CA PHE A 80 16.93 -8.81 14.11
C PHE A 80 16.94 -8.13 15.49
N GLU A 81 16.20 -7.03 15.61
CA GLU A 81 16.00 -6.30 16.86
C GLU A 81 14.63 -6.62 17.41
N ARG A 82 14.60 -7.50 18.40
CA ARG A 82 13.36 -7.93 19.03
C ARG A 82 12.74 -6.81 19.88
N CYS A 83 11.43 -6.77 19.85
CA CYS A 83 10.61 -6.08 20.83
C CYS A 83 10.50 -6.89 22.15
N ASN A 84 10.02 -6.25 23.22
CA ASN A 84 9.82 -6.90 24.53
C ASN A 84 8.87 -8.11 24.50
N ASN A 85 7.97 -8.16 23.52
CA ASN A 85 6.96 -9.20 23.33
C ASN A 85 7.31 -10.22 22.23
N GLN A 86 8.51 -10.13 21.65
CA GLN A 86 8.98 -11.02 20.57
C GLN A 86 9.99 -12.03 21.08
N LEU A 87 10.02 -13.22 20.47
CA LEU A 87 11.01 -14.25 20.72
C LEU A 87 12.42 -13.80 20.32
N HIS A 88 13.43 -14.50 20.83
CA HIS A 88 14.83 -14.13 20.64
C HIS A 88 15.31 -14.26 19.19
N GLN A 89 14.78 -15.23 18.45
CA GLN A 89 15.12 -15.40 17.04
C GLN A 89 13.92 -15.04 16.17
N PHE A 90 14.19 -14.30 15.09
CA PHE A 90 13.18 -13.97 14.08
C PHE A 90 12.45 -15.21 13.56
N GLN A 91 13.14 -16.33 13.30
CA GLN A 91 12.53 -17.54 12.77
C GLN A 91 11.48 -18.14 13.71
N ASP A 92 11.80 -18.19 15.01
CA ASP A 92 10.91 -18.73 16.03
C ASP A 92 9.69 -17.83 16.21
N ASP A 93 9.93 -16.51 16.26
CA ASP A 93 8.88 -15.50 16.40
C ASP A 93 7.93 -15.49 15.19
N PHE A 94 8.49 -15.51 13.98
CA PHE A 94 7.74 -15.64 12.74
C PHE A 94 6.91 -16.93 12.71
N ALA A 95 7.49 -18.08 13.08
CA ALA A 95 6.76 -19.35 13.08
C ALA A 95 5.59 -19.31 14.07
N GLN A 96 5.81 -18.77 15.28
CA GLN A 96 4.76 -18.60 16.29
C GLN A 96 3.62 -17.71 15.78
N HIS A 97 3.95 -16.57 15.17
CA HIS A 97 2.96 -15.65 14.62
C HIS A 97 2.24 -16.25 13.41
N PHE A 98 2.96 -16.87 12.48
CA PHE A 98 2.39 -17.54 11.31
C PHE A 98 1.40 -18.65 11.72
N GLU A 99 1.78 -19.54 12.65
CA GLU A 99 0.87 -20.57 13.14
C GLU A 99 -0.35 -19.99 13.86
N SER A 100 -0.15 -19.03 14.75
CA SER A 100 -1.25 -18.37 15.48
C SER A 100 -2.22 -17.69 14.54
N SER A 101 -1.68 -17.14 13.45
CA SER A 101 -2.43 -16.46 12.41
C SER A 101 -3.31 -17.45 11.62
N THR A 102 -2.82 -18.67 11.34
CA THR A 102 -3.64 -19.72 10.67
C THR A 102 -4.74 -20.31 11.55
N LYS A 103 -4.63 -20.20 12.88
CA LYS A 103 -5.51 -20.89 13.85
C LYS A 103 -6.67 -20.02 14.38
N ARG A 104 -6.71 -18.70 14.15
CA ARG A 104 -7.69 -17.79 14.78
C ARG A 104 -8.46 -16.94 13.79
N ASN A 105 -9.77 -16.80 14.05
CA ASN A 105 -10.56 -15.62 13.67
C ASN A 105 -9.99 -14.40 14.42
N HIS A 106 -9.57 -13.38 13.69
CA HIS A 106 -8.63 -12.35 14.13
C HIS A 106 -9.14 -11.44 15.27
N HIS A 107 -8.52 -11.54 16.45
CA HIS A 107 -8.47 -10.45 17.42
C HIS A 107 -7.05 -9.89 17.48
N LEU A 108 -6.91 -8.62 17.10
CA LEU A 108 -5.66 -7.88 16.99
C LEU A 108 -5.04 -7.66 18.36
N LYS A 109 -3.75 -7.99 18.53
CA LYS A 109 -2.96 -7.57 19.70
C LYS A 109 -2.48 -6.14 19.48
N ALA A 110 -2.61 -5.28 20.49
CA ALA A 110 -2.06 -3.93 20.45
C ALA A 110 -0.51 -3.97 20.43
N PHE A 111 0.12 -3.28 19.48
CA PHE A 111 1.58 -3.16 19.38
C PHE A 111 2.07 -1.97 20.20
N ASN A 112 2.82 -2.23 21.28
CA ASN A 112 3.30 -1.18 22.19
C ASN A 112 4.60 -0.48 21.73
N ASN A 113 5.29 -1.01 20.71
CA ASN A 113 6.62 -0.52 20.29
C ASN A 113 6.64 0.18 18.94
N LEU A 114 5.55 0.14 18.19
CA LEU A 114 5.38 1.07 17.08
C LEU A 114 5.09 2.43 17.70
N LYS A 115 5.82 3.47 17.27
CA LYS A 115 5.29 4.82 17.42
C LYS A 115 3.87 4.77 16.84
N PRO A 116 2.86 5.30 17.53
CA PRO A 116 1.48 5.15 17.07
C PRO A 116 1.40 5.68 15.65
N ASP A 117 1.17 4.78 14.69
CA ASP A 117 1.67 4.92 13.32
C ASP A 117 0.56 5.20 12.30
N GLU A 118 0.99 5.80 11.20
CA GLU A 118 0.31 6.29 9.99
C GLU A 118 -0.61 5.32 9.24
N LEU A 119 -0.63 4.06 9.65
CA LEU A 119 -1.33 2.97 8.96
C LEU A 119 -2.42 2.43 9.86
N ASP A 120 -3.54 2.03 9.26
CA ASP A 120 -4.53 1.24 9.96
C ASP A 120 -3.88 -0.08 10.46
N LEU A 121 -3.52 -0.08 11.75
CA LEU A 121 -2.86 -1.19 12.43
C LEU A 121 -3.73 -2.45 12.43
N SER A 122 -5.03 -2.33 12.11
CA SER A 122 -5.93 -3.48 12.03
C SER A 122 -5.52 -4.51 10.98
N SER A 123 -4.74 -4.08 9.97
CA SER A 123 -4.28 -4.95 8.89
C SER A 123 -2.85 -5.50 9.12
N ILE A 124 -2.18 -5.04 10.19
CA ILE A 124 -0.80 -5.43 10.54
C ILE A 124 -0.84 -6.51 11.63
N ILE A 125 -0.21 -7.64 11.34
CA ILE A 125 -0.14 -8.82 12.23
C ILE A 125 1.04 -8.75 13.18
N ASP A 126 2.16 -8.21 12.70
CA ASP A 126 3.36 -7.97 13.50
C ASP A 126 4.32 -7.05 12.74
N VAL A 127 5.31 -6.52 13.46
CA VAL A 127 6.42 -5.76 12.89
C VAL A 127 7.75 -6.29 13.40
N TRP A 128 8.61 -6.71 12.46
CA TRP A 128 9.96 -7.16 12.77
C TRP A 128 10.99 -6.14 12.30
N SER A 129 11.77 -5.61 13.25
CA SER A 129 12.81 -4.63 12.96
C SER A 129 14.17 -5.32 12.75
N PHE A 130 14.91 -4.84 11.77
CA PHE A 130 16.23 -5.34 11.38
C PHE A 130 17.19 -4.15 11.32
N ARG A 131 18.31 -4.23 12.07
CA ARG A 131 19.35 -3.19 12.08
C ARG A 131 20.58 -3.62 11.29
N HIS A 132 21.13 -2.71 10.50
CA HIS A 132 22.45 -2.83 9.91
C HIS A 132 23.17 -1.48 10.01
N ALA A 133 24.27 -1.44 10.76
CA ALA A 133 24.94 -0.20 11.15
C ALA A 133 23.93 0.81 11.78
N THR A 134 23.79 1.99 11.19
CA THR A 134 22.88 3.05 11.66
C THR A 134 21.47 2.94 11.09
N TYR A 135 21.20 1.97 10.21
CA TYR A 135 19.94 1.86 9.49
C TYR A 135 19.03 0.80 10.09
N VAL A 136 17.74 1.11 10.08
CA VAL A 136 16.68 0.20 10.52
C VAL A 136 15.78 -0.10 9.32
N VAL A 137 15.37 -1.36 9.22
CA VAL A 137 14.38 -1.85 8.27
C VAL A 137 13.27 -2.53 9.07
N ASP A 138 12.03 -2.13 8.86
CA ASP A 138 10.87 -2.77 9.48
C ASP A 138 10.15 -3.62 8.44
N ILE A 139 9.88 -4.89 8.78
CA ILE A 139 8.97 -5.76 8.03
C ILE A 139 7.61 -5.70 8.70
N LEU A 140 6.64 -5.08 8.04
CA LEU A 140 5.24 -5.02 8.47
C LEU A 140 4.50 -6.21 7.85
N ALA A 141 4.19 -7.21 8.67
CA ALA A 141 3.47 -8.41 8.23
C ALA A 141 1.98 -8.11 8.11
N THR A 142 1.39 -8.54 6.99
CA THR A 142 -0.03 -8.26 6.69
C THR A 142 -0.76 -9.49 6.18
N TRP A 143 -2.06 -9.57 6.46
CA TRP A 143 -2.93 -10.60 5.87
C TRP A 143 -3.38 -10.25 4.47
N GLU A 144 -3.70 -8.98 4.31
CA GLU A 144 -4.19 -8.43 3.07
C GLU A 144 -3.05 -8.25 2.07
N ALA A 145 -3.41 -7.83 0.86
CA ALA A 145 -2.43 -7.31 -0.06
C ALA A 145 -1.70 -6.10 0.58
N PRO A 146 -0.37 -5.99 0.48
CA PRO A 146 0.39 -4.84 0.95
C PRO A 146 -0.17 -3.49 0.51
N LEU A 147 -0.71 -3.42 -0.71
CA LEU A 147 -1.33 -2.22 -1.22
C LEU A 147 -2.63 -1.83 -0.50
N ALA A 148 -3.42 -2.81 -0.04
CA ALA A 148 -4.64 -2.54 0.74
C ALA A 148 -4.30 -1.76 2.01
N VAL A 149 -3.22 -2.15 2.68
CA VAL A 149 -2.74 -1.47 3.90
C VAL A 149 -2.32 -0.03 3.63
N ILE A 150 -1.68 0.23 2.48
CA ILE A 150 -1.34 1.61 2.07
C ILE A 150 -2.58 2.45 1.81
N LEU A 151 -3.60 1.89 1.15
CA LEU A 151 -4.85 2.61 0.85
C LEU A 151 -5.69 2.91 2.09
N LYS A 152 -5.52 2.11 3.16
CA LYS A 152 -6.11 2.34 4.48
C LYS A 152 -5.26 3.25 5.38
N SER A 153 -4.18 3.83 4.86
CA SER A 153 -3.38 4.78 5.63
C SER A 153 -4.22 5.99 6.05
N CYS A 154 -3.86 6.63 7.16
CA CYS A 154 -4.61 7.75 7.73
C CYS A 154 -4.37 9.08 7.04
N LEU A 155 -3.35 9.18 6.18
CA LEU A 155 -2.96 10.42 5.51
C LEU A 155 -2.69 10.18 4.03
N THR A 156 -3.07 11.11 3.16
CA THR A 156 -2.74 10.99 1.72
C THR A 156 -1.25 11.09 1.44
N CYS A 157 -0.50 11.82 2.27
CA CYS A 157 0.95 12.02 2.09
C CYS A 157 1.78 10.75 2.39
N THR A 158 1.19 9.72 2.99
CA THR A 158 1.83 8.43 3.27
C THR A 158 1.47 7.37 2.23
N MET A 159 0.58 7.69 1.29
CA MET A 159 0.15 6.80 0.21
C MET A 159 1.15 6.80 -0.96
N ASN A 160 2.41 6.50 -0.63
CA ASN A 160 3.50 6.35 -1.58
C ASN A 160 4.18 5.01 -1.35
N PHE A 161 4.49 4.31 -2.43
CA PHE A 161 5.15 3.02 -2.31
C PHE A 161 6.06 2.73 -3.51
N MET A 162 7.06 1.89 -3.25
CA MET A 162 7.96 1.37 -4.26
C MET A 162 7.74 -0.14 -4.42
N THR A 163 7.58 -0.52 -5.68
CA THR A 163 7.63 -1.89 -6.18
C THR A 163 9.02 -2.21 -6.72
N ALA A 164 9.24 -3.44 -7.21
CA ALA A 164 10.51 -3.83 -7.80
C ALA A 164 10.97 -2.96 -8.99
N ASN A 165 10.04 -2.31 -9.72
CA ASN A 165 10.35 -1.60 -10.98
C ASN A 165 9.69 -0.22 -11.12
N ALA A 166 9.04 0.28 -10.07
CA ALA A 166 8.41 1.59 -10.09
C ALA A 166 8.15 2.13 -8.69
N VAL A 167 8.14 3.45 -8.57
CA VAL A 167 7.66 4.19 -7.40
C VAL A 167 6.36 4.91 -7.76
N TYR A 168 5.42 4.88 -6.82
CA TYR A 168 4.08 5.45 -6.96
C TYR A 168 3.83 6.45 -5.84
N CYS A 169 3.14 7.53 -6.19
CA CYS A 169 2.49 8.45 -5.26
C CYS A 169 1.06 8.68 -5.74
N LEU A 170 0.08 8.35 -4.89
CA LEU A 170 -1.34 8.39 -5.27
C LEU A 170 -1.93 9.81 -5.30
N PHE A 171 -1.31 10.74 -4.57
CA PHE A 171 -1.74 12.12 -4.43
C PHE A 171 -0.57 13.11 -4.57
N PRO A 172 0.11 13.15 -5.72
CA PRO A 172 1.33 13.94 -5.92
C PRO A 172 1.07 15.44 -5.86
N ASN A 173 -0.06 15.93 -6.40
CA ASN A 173 -0.39 17.35 -6.35
C ASN A 173 -0.55 17.82 -4.89
N ILE A 174 -1.31 17.06 -4.10
CA ILE A 174 -1.57 17.38 -2.70
C ILE A 174 -0.28 17.26 -1.88
N SER A 175 0.46 16.17 -2.06
CA SER A 175 1.63 15.86 -1.24
C SER A 175 2.82 16.76 -1.55
N PHE A 176 3.12 17.02 -2.83
CA PHE A 176 4.33 17.75 -3.23
C PHE A 176 4.08 19.20 -3.63
N MET A 177 2.98 19.48 -4.36
CA MET A 177 2.73 20.86 -4.84
C MET A 177 2.09 21.72 -3.76
N ARG A 178 1.17 21.15 -2.97
CA ARG A 178 0.45 21.88 -1.91
C ARG A 178 1.04 21.66 -0.52
N GLN A 179 1.94 20.68 -0.35
CA GLN A 179 2.43 20.23 0.96
C GLN A 179 1.30 20.00 1.97
N GLN A 180 0.24 19.33 1.51
CA GLN A 180 -0.94 19.01 2.29
C GLN A 180 -1.03 17.51 2.55
N ALA A 181 -1.65 17.14 3.66
CA ALA A 181 -2.01 15.76 3.96
C ALA A 181 -3.48 15.71 4.36
N LEU A 182 -4.32 15.05 3.56
CA LEU A 182 -5.70 14.85 3.93
C LEU A 182 -5.82 13.65 4.85
N VAL A 183 -6.61 13.80 5.90
CA VAL A 183 -6.96 12.72 6.81
C VAL A 183 -7.95 11.78 6.13
N THR A 184 -7.58 10.52 6.03
CA THR A 184 -8.38 9.45 5.43
C THR A 184 -8.77 8.43 6.50
N GLY A 185 -10.07 8.19 6.68
CA GLY A 185 -10.62 7.26 7.66
C GLY A 185 -11.15 7.91 8.93
N THR A 186 -11.82 7.09 9.75
CA THR A 186 -12.34 7.47 11.06
C THR A 186 -11.43 7.02 12.18
N PHE A 187 -11.13 7.94 13.09
CA PHE A 187 -10.41 7.64 14.33
C PHE A 187 -11.42 7.66 15.47
N ALA A 188 -11.33 6.66 16.35
CA ALA A 188 -12.09 6.70 17.59
C ALA A 188 -11.73 7.99 18.37
N PRO A 189 -12.73 8.72 18.90
CA PRO A 189 -12.46 9.89 19.73
C PRO A 189 -11.49 9.53 20.86
N GLY A 190 -10.41 10.32 21.02
CA GLY A 190 -9.42 10.12 22.08
C GLY A 190 -8.30 9.13 21.75
N TYR A 191 -8.18 8.64 20.51
CA TYR A 191 -7.00 7.87 20.10
C TYR A 191 -5.76 8.78 20.06
N SER A 192 -5.03 8.88 21.17
CA SER A 192 -3.86 9.76 21.32
C SER A 192 -2.74 9.49 20.29
N GLY A 193 -2.74 8.28 19.73
CA GLY A 193 -1.78 7.87 18.74
C GLY A 193 -1.80 8.69 17.46
N ILE A 194 -2.99 9.07 16.97
CA ILE A 194 -3.11 9.79 15.70
C ILE A 194 -2.54 11.21 15.79
N GLN A 195 -2.62 11.83 16.96
CA GLN A 195 -2.06 13.17 17.16
C GLN A 195 -0.53 13.16 17.01
N THR A 196 0.13 12.10 17.46
CA THR A 196 1.59 11.94 17.27
C THR A 196 1.95 11.87 15.79
N VAL A 197 1.14 11.18 14.97
CA VAL A 197 1.30 11.14 13.51
C VAL A 197 1.11 12.53 12.91
N PHE A 198 0.04 13.24 13.28
CA PHE A 198 -0.21 14.59 12.77
C PHE A 198 0.92 15.55 13.14
N ASP A 199 1.38 15.52 14.38
CA ASP A 199 2.47 16.37 14.83
C ASP A 199 3.78 16.05 14.09
N PHE A 200 4.05 14.76 13.81
CA PHE A 200 5.17 14.35 12.99
C PHE A 200 5.11 14.97 11.58
N TYR A 201 3.98 14.87 10.87
CA TYR A 201 3.85 15.46 9.53
C TYR A 201 3.78 16.99 9.53
N LYS A 202 3.21 17.61 10.56
CA LYS A 202 3.28 19.07 10.74
C LYS A 202 4.72 19.55 10.89
N ASN A 203 5.55 18.81 11.64
CA ASN A 203 6.99 19.12 11.75
C ASN A 203 7.73 18.99 10.41
N LEU A 204 7.20 18.17 9.50
CA LEU A 204 7.65 18.06 8.11
C LEU A 204 7.01 19.09 7.18
N ARG A 205 6.31 20.10 7.74
CA ARG A 205 5.62 21.19 7.04
C ARG A 205 4.41 20.77 6.21
N PHE A 206 3.85 19.59 6.48
CA PHE A 206 2.55 19.24 5.92
C PHE A 206 1.44 19.96 6.65
N ASP A 207 0.57 20.61 5.89
CA ASP A 207 -0.70 21.14 6.37
C ASP A 207 -1.73 20.01 6.44
N ILE A 208 -2.19 19.69 7.66
CA ILE A 208 -3.08 18.56 7.92
C ILE A 208 -4.53 19.01 7.78
N GLN A 209 -5.21 18.44 6.80
CA GLN A 209 -6.58 18.80 6.43
C GLN A 209 -7.52 17.64 6.77
N HIS A 210 -8.51 17.89 7.62
CA HIS A 210 -9.49 16.87 8.03
C HIS A 210 -10.58 16.64 6.98
N GLN A 211 -10.84 17.66 6.16
CA GLN A 211 -11.83 17.62 5.10
C GLN A 211 -11.23 18.29 3.86
N PRO A 212 -11.52 17.76 2.67
CA PRO A 212 -11.13 18.43 1.44
C PRO A 212 -12.06 19.63 1.19
N GLU A 213 -11.62 20.57 0.36
CA GLU A 213 -12.53 21.57 -0.19
C GLU A 213 -13.61 20.89 -1.03
N MET A 214 -14.89 21.24 -0.81
CA MET A 214 -15.99 20.63 -1.55
C MET A 214 -15.83 20.81 -3.06
N ASP A 215 -15.42 22.00 -3.52
CA ASP A 215 -15.21 22.25 -4.95
C ASP A 215 -14.18 21.28 -5.54
N ALA A 216 -13.14 20.93 -4.77
CA ALA A 216 -12.13 19.98 -5.19
C ALA A 216 -12.64 18.53 -5.21
N THR A 217 -13.67 18.15 -4.46
CA THR A 217 -14.24 16.79 -4.50
C THR A 217 -15.21 16.59 -5.66
N PHE A 218 -15.92 17.66 -6.06
CA PHE A 218 -16.83 17.63 -7.21
C PHE A 218 -16.16 17.99 -8.54
N ALA A 219 -14.99 18.62 -8.54
CA ALA A 219 -14.26 18.94 -9.75
C ALA A 219 -13.77 17.66 -10.47
N VAL A 220 -14.08 17.56 -11.77
CA VAL A 220 -13.79 16.40 -12.62
C VAL A 220 -12.29 16.19 -12.85
N ASP A 221 -11.50 17.26 -12.77
CA ASP A 221 -10.05 17.31 -13.00
C ASP A 221 -9.23 17.33 -11.70
N SER A 222 -9.89 17.26 -10.55
CA SER A 222 -9.22 17.25 -9.26
C SER A 222 -8.67 15.88 -8.91
N SER A 223 -7.49 15.86 -8.26
CA SER A 223 -6.93 14.64 -7.66
C SER A 223 -7.73 14.13 -6.45
N LEU A 224 -8.79 14.83 -6.05
CA LEU A 224 -9.74 14.48 -5.00
C LEU A 224 -11.12 14.17 -5.54
N SER A 225 -11.29 14.14 -6.86
CA SER A 225 -12.58 13.84 -7.45
C SER A 225 -13.03 12.43 -7.07
N PHE A 226 -14.24 12.31 -6.51
CA PHE A 226 -14.92 11.02 -6.36
C PHE A 226 -15.76 10.66 -7.59
N LEU A 227 -15.94 11.59 -8.52
CA LEU A 227 -16.70 11.36 -9.75
C LEU A 227 -15.96 10.46 -10.75
N LYS A 228 -14.69 10.14 -10.48
CA LYS A 228 -13.86 9.31 -11.35
C LYS A 228 -13.27 8.12 -10.60
N PRO A 229 -13.36 6.91 -11.18
CA PRO A 229 -12.56 5.80 -10.71
C PRO A 229 -11.07 6.14 -10.87
N ARG A 230 -10.28 5.89 -9.83
CA ARG A 230 -8.83 6.15 -9.84
C ARG A 230 -8.08 4.92 -10.34
N SER A 231 -6.82 5.09 -10.75
CA SER A 231 -5.93 3.96 -11.03
C SER A 231 -4.46 4.35 -10.91
N LEU A 232 -3.56 3.38 -10.73
CA LEU A 232 -2.12 3.68 -10.66
C LEU A 232 -1.51 4.27 -11.94
N VAL A 233 -2.28 4.24 -13.04
CA VAL A 233 -1.86 4.75 -14.35
C VAL A 233 -2.73 5.92 -14.80
N ASP A 234 -3.55 6.49 -13.92
CA ASP A 234 -4.32 7.68 -14.23
C ASP A 234 -3.45 8.95 -14.23
N CYS A 235 -4.02 10.07 -14.71
CA CYS A 235 -3.33 11.35 -14.76
C CYS A 235 -3.15 12.03 -13.39
N HIS A 236 -3.73 11.46 -12.33
CA HIS A 236 -3.67 12.00 -10.97
C HIS A 236 -2.65 11.27 -10.10
N THR A 237 -2.05 10.18 -10.60
CA THR A 237 -1.03 9.39 -9.91
C THR A 237 0.34 9.67 -10.50
N LEU A 238 1.33 9.90 -9.65
CA LEU A 238 2.72 9.98 -10.10
C LEU A 238 3.29 8.57 -10.12
N ARG A 239 3.78 8.16 -11.29
CA ARG A 239 4.51 6.91 -11.49
C ARG A 239 5.90 7.20 -12.04
N VAL A 240 6.92 6.76 -11.30
CA VAL A 240 8.32 6.83 -11.70
C VAL A 240 8.79 5.42 -12.00
N LEU A 241 9.16 5.15 -13.25
CA LEU A 241 9.74 3.86 -13.64
C LEU A 241 11.17 3.78 -13.12
N LEU A 242 11.50 2.63 -12.54
CA LEU A 242 12.82 2.32 -12.03
C LEU A 242 13.53 1.36 -12.97
N GLU A 243 14.84 1.54 -13.11
CA GLU A 243 15.68 0.53 -13.75
C GLU A 243 15.66 -0.76 -12.92
N TYR A 244 15.42 -1.87 -13.58
CA TYR A 244 15.39 -3.18 -12.95
C TYR A 244 16.75 -3.85 -13.08
N ASN A 245 17.46 -3.99 -11.96
CA ASN A 245 18.79 -4.59 -11.90
C ASN A 245 18.79 -6.03 -11.37
N GLY A 246 17.61 -6.61 -11.15
CA GLY A 246 17.46 -8.00 -10.73
C GLY A 246 17.74 -8.99 -11.86
N ARG A 247 17.95 -10.25 -11.50
CA ARG A 247 18.18 -11.34 -12.45
C ARG A 247 16.89 -11.89 -13.02
N ILE A 248 15.79 -11.78 -12.26
CA ILE A 248 14.49 -12.32 -12.62
C ILE A 248 13.75 -11.22 -13.37
N LYS A 249 13.60 -11.34 -14.70
CA LYS A 249 12.76 -10.37 -15.43
C LYS A 249 11.39 -10.32 -14.75
N PRO A 250 11.01 -9.19 -14.14
CA PRO A 250 9.77 -9.14 -13.40
C PRO A 250 8.66 -9.34 -14.41
N ALA A 251 7.61 -10.05 -14.01
CA ALA A 251 6.38 -10.00 -14.77
C ALA A 251 6.07 -8.50 -15.01
N PRO A 252 5.57 -8.11 -16.20
CA PRO A 252 5.06 -6.77 -16.40
C PRO A 252 4.20 -6.44 -15.19
N PRO A 253 4.38 -5.29 -14.52
CA PRO A 253 3.73 -5.02 -13.26
C PRO A 253 2.24 -5.23 -13.47
N LEU A 254 1.73 -6.38 -13.01
CA LEU A 254 0.39 -6.83 -13.32
C LEU A 254 -0.53 -6.25 -12.28
N ILE A 255 -0.47 -4.93 -12.17
CA ILE A 255 -1.38 -4.14 -11.41
C ILE A 255 -2.49 -3.77 -12.39
N LYS A 256 -3.27 -4.80 -12.79
CA LYS A 256 -4.15 -4.77 -13.97
C LYS A 256 -5.41 -3.95 -13.76
N SER A 257 -5.79 -3.71 -12.51
CA SER A 257 -6.92 -2.86 -12.14
C SER A 257 -6.65 -2.45 -10.71
N ASN A 258 -6.30 -1.19 -10.51
CA ASN A 258 -6.16 -0.63 -9.17
C ASN A 258 -7.17 0.48 -9.01
N SER A 259 -8.43 0.17 -9.25
CA SER A 259 -9.50 1.10 -8.97
C SER A 259 -9.75 1.17 -7.48
N TRP A 260 -9.22 2.21 -6.86
CA TRP A 260 -9.72 2.69 -5.57
C TRP A 260 -10.71 3.82 -5.80
N GLU A 261 -11.57 4.00 -4.83
CA GLU A 261 -12.57 5.04 -4.75
C GLU A 261 -12.30 5.87 -3.51
N ILE A 262 -12.53 7.18 -3.63
CA ILE A 262 -12.60 8.07 -2.48
C ILE A 262 -14.07 8.36 -2.28
N SER A 263 -14.62 7.97 -1.15
CA SER A 263 -16.00 8.23 -0.78
C SER A 263 -16.01 9.31 0.30
N TYR A 264 -16.83 10.32 0.08
CA TYR A 264 -17.03 11.41 1.03
C TYR A 264 -18.37 11.23 1.70
N ASN A 265 -18.39 11.29 3.02
CA ASN A 265 -19.63 11.51 3.75
C ASN A 265 -19.53 12.85 4.51
N ALA A 266 -20.63 13.29 5.13
CA ALA A 266 -20.69 14.60 5.80
C ALA A 266 -19.56 14.86 6.83
N ASN A 267 -18.94 13.80 7.36
CA ASN A 267 -17.97 13.88 8.45
C ASN A 267 -16.62 13.20 8.17
N GLU A 268 -16.46 12.41 7.11
CA GLU A 268 -15.23 11.64 6.83
C GLU A 268 -14.93 11.47 5.33
N ILE A 269 -13.64 11.31 5.05
CA ILE A 269 -13.13 10.78 3.78
C ILE A 269 -12.85 9.30 4.02
N THR A 270 -13.49 8.41 3.26
CA THR A 270 -13.16 6.98 3.25
C THR A 270 -12.52 6.62 1.92
N MET A 271 -11.49 5.79 1.95
CA MET A 271 -10.91 5.23 0.74
C MET A 271 -11.24 3.75 0.70
N GLY A 272 -12.04 3.37 -0.30
CA GLY A 272 -12.49 2.00 -0.51
C GLY A 272 -11.83 1.42 -1.75
N GLY A 273 -11.37 0.17 -1.67
CA GLY A 273 -10.94 -0.60 -2.83
C GLY A 273 -11.11 -2.09 -2.52
N SER A 274 -11.73 -2.85 -3.42
CA SER A 274 -11.88 -4.29 -3.26
C SER A 274 -10.66 -5.00 -3.82
N VAL A 275 -9.74 -5.46 -2.96
CA VAL A 275 -8.51 -6.11 -3.42
C VAL A 275 -8.73 -7.61 -3.64
N TYR A 276 -8.80 -8.05 -4.90
CA TYR A 276 -8.86 -9.46 -5.26
C TYR A 276 -7.46 -10.06 -5.37
N ARG A 277 -7.24 -11.15 -4.63
CA ARG A 277 -6.05 -12.00 -4.69
C ARG A 277 -6.24 -13.04 -5.79
N TRP A 278 -5.30 -13.14 -6.74
CA TRP A 278 -5.29 -14.29 -7.65
C TRP A 278 -4.88 -15.57 -6.88
N PRO A 279 -5.65 -16.67 -6.92
CA PRO A 279 -5.41 -17.85 -6.07
C PRO A 279 -4.09 -18.60 -6.33
N LEU A 280 -3.42 -18.36 -7.46
CA LEU A 280 -2.33 -19.22 -7.97
C LEU A 280 -0.93 -18.58 -8.00
N GLY A 281 -0.60 -17.74 -7.01
CA GLY A 281 0.81 -17.39 -6.74
C GLY A 281 1.45 -16.32 -7.62
N SER A 282 0.68 -15.64 -8.47
CA SER A 282 1.14 -14.46 -9.20
C SER A 282 0.88 -13.19 -8.38
N SER A 283 1.89 -12.31 -8.26
CA SER A 283 1.88 -10.98 -7.61
C SER A 283 0.94 -9.99 -8.31
N VAL A 284 -0.34 -10.34 -8.42
CA VAL A 284 -1.39 -9.60 -9.11
C VAL A 284 -2.31 -9.05 -8.04
N TYR A 285 -2.34 -7.72 -7.95
CA TYR A 285 -3.28 -7.00 -7.11
C TYR A 285 -4.35 -6.41 -8.04
N ILE A 286 -5.61 -6.75 -7.78
CA ILE A 286 -6.74 -6.14 -8.48
C ILE A 286 -7.57 -5.38 -7.44
N LEU A 287 -7.54 -4.05 -7.42
CA LEU A 287 -8.56 -3.25 -6.74
C LEU A 287 -9.74 -3.07 -7.69
N ALA A 288 -10.89 -3.64 -7.36
CA ALA A 288 -12.15 -3.25 -7.99
C ALA A 288 -12.81 -2.11 -7.18
N PRO A 289 -13.65 -1.28 -7.83
CA PRO A 289 -14.49 -0.32 -7.13
C PRO A 289 -15.34 -1.03 -6.06
N SER A 290 -15.63 -0.32 -4.96
CA SER A 290 -16.40 -0.79 -3.80
C SER A 290 -17.80 -1.38 -4.13
N PHE A 291 -18.25 -1.21 -5.37
CA PHE A 291 -19.51 -1.69 -5.90
C PHE A 291 -19.59 -3.20 -6.18
N LEU A 292 -18.50 -3.97 -6.34
CA LEU A 292 -18.70 -5.38 -6.74
C LEU A 292 -19.48 -6.23 -5.71
N PRO A 293 -19.19 -6.16 -4.39
CA PRO A 293 -19.99 -6.87 -3.39
C PRO A 293 -21.40 -6.31 -3.26
N ARG A 294 -21.56 -4.98 -3.29
CA ARG A 294 -22.88 -4.31 -3.20
C ARG A 294 -23.75 -4.56 -4.42
N VAL A 295 -23.18 -4.68 -5.61
CA VAL A 295 -23.91 -5.05 -6.83
C VAL A 295 -24.31 -6.52 -6.79
N ILE A 296 -23.49 -7.42 -6.22
CA ILE A 296 -23.89 -8.83 -6.05
C ILE A 296 -25.03 -8.96 -5.03
N GLU A 297 -24.99 -8.24 -3.90
CA GLU A 297 -26.07 -8.21 -2.91
C GLU A 297 -27.34 -7.53 -3.45
N VAL A 298 -27.19 -6.41 -4.17
CA VAL A 298 -28.31 -5.74 -4.84
C VAL A 298 -28.85 -6.60 -5.99
N MET A 299 -28.03 -7.38 -6.70
CA MET A 299 -28.50 -8.30 -7.74
C MET A 299 -29.17 -9.56 -7.18
N HIS A 300 -28.71 -10.11 -6.04
CA HIS A 300 -29.42 -11.17 -5.32
C HIS A 300 -30.76 -10.67 -4.74
N GLY A 301 -30.81 -9.42 -4.26
CA GLY A 301 -32.04 -8.76 -3.84
C GLY A 301 -32.95 -8.38 -5.02
N MET A 302 -32.38 -8.04 -6.18
CA MET A 302 -33.12 -7.69 -7.40
C MET A 302 -33.63 -8.93 -8.14
N GLU A 303 -32.97 -10.08 -8.13
CA GLU A 303 -33.55 -11.33 -8.65
C GLU A 303 -34.83 -11.72 -7.90
N GLN A 304 -34.91 -11.41 -6.60
CA GLN A 304 -36.13 -11.59 -5.80
C GLN A 304 -37.19 -10.50 -6.07
N ALA A 305 -36.80 -9.30 -6.49
CA ALA A 305 -37.72 -8.19 -6.80
C ALA A 305 -38.18 -8.12 -8.27
N VAL A 306 -37.41 -8.68 -9.21
CA VAL A 306 -37.65 -8.62 -10.67
C VAL A 306 -38.67 -9.67 -11.13
N CYS A 307 -39.14 -10.55 -10.24
CA CYS A 307 -40.39 -11.28 -10.46
C CYS A 307 -41.64 -10.37 -10.47
N GLY A 308 -41.51 -9.05 -10.28
CA GLY A 308 -42.65 -8.14 -10.05
C GLY A 308 -42.77 -6.86 -10.89
N GLY A 309 -41.93 -6.55 -11.88
CA GLY A 309 -42.21 -5.37 -12.73
C GLY A 309 -41.06 -4.79 -13.55
N LEU A 310 -41.40 -4.37 -14.77
CA LEU A 310 -40.51 -3.82 -15.78
C LEU A 310 -39.81 -2.52 -15.36
N LEU A 311 -38.48 -2.54 -15.32
CA LEU A 311 -37.63 -1.36 -15.56
C LEU A 311 -36.43 -1.77 -16.42
N ARG A 312 -36.28 -1.16 -17.60
CA ARG A 312 -35.13 -1.38 -18.49
C ARG A 312 -34.03 -0.34 -18.19
N PHE A 313 -32.99 -0.76 -17.49
CA PHE A 313 -31.69 -0.09 -17.55
C PHE A 313 -30.77 -0.85 -18.50
N ALA A 314 -30.28 -0.18 -19.53
CA ALA A 314 -29.26 -0.72 -20.41
C ALA A 314 -27.88 -0.53 -19.76
N VAL A 315 -27.40 -1.54 -19.04
CA VAL A 315 -25.99 -1.68 -18.69
C VAL A 315 -25.37 -2.66 -19.69
N SER A 316 -24.52 -2.15 -20.57
CA SER A 316 -23.74 -2.97 -21.50
C SER A 316 -22.64 -3.70 -20.74
N CYS A 317 -22.96 -4.87 -20.19
CA CYS A 317 -21.97 -5.83 -19.72
C CYS A 317 -21.47 -6.66 -20.91
N HIS A 318 -20.23 -6.44 -21.35
CA HIS A 318 -19.54 -7.40 -22.21
C HIS A 318 -19.10 -8.61 -21.38
N PHE A 319 -19.91 -9.66 -21.41
CA PHE A 319 -19.52 -10.98 -20.93
C PHE A 319 -18.58 -11.63 -21.96
N PHE A 320 -17.32 -11.86 -21.58
CA PHE A 320 -16.49 -12.86 -22.24
C PHE A 320 -16.99 -14.24 -21.84
N SER A 321 -17.85 -14.83 -22.66
CA SER A 321 -18.17 -16.26 -22.63
C SER A 321 -16.98 -17.03 -23.21
N CYS A 322 -16.14 -17.62 -22.34
CA CYS A 322 -15.24 -18.69 -22.77
C CYS A 322 -16.07 -19.97 -22.88
N GLY A 323 -16.49 -20.30 -24.10
CA GLY A 323 -17.22 -21.54 -24.37
C GLY A 323 -16.34 -22.75 -24.07
N ALA A 324 -16.75 -23.56 -23.11
CA ALA A 324 -16.29 -24.93 -23.00
C ALA A 324 -16.78 -25.70 -24.23
N LYS A 325 -15.86 -26.06 -25.13
CA LYS A 325 -16.12 -27.12 -26.11
C LYS A 325 -15.79 -28.45 -25.45
N ASN A 326 -16.83 -29.20 -25.14
CA ASN A 326 -16.75 -30.65 -25.05
C ASN A 326 -16.44 -31.21 -26.45
N ILE A 327 -15.33 -31.93 -26.58
CA ILE A 327 -15.16 -33.28 -27.16
C ILE A 327 -13.78 -33.75 -26.72
#